data_AF-A0A2Y9C239-F1
#
_entry.id   AF-A0A2Y9C239-F1
#
_cell.length_a   1.000
_cell.length_b   1.000
_cell.length_c   1.000
_cell.angle_alpha   90.00
_cell.angle_beta   90.00
_cell.angle_gamma   90.00
#
_symmetry.space_group_name_H-M   'P 1'
#
loop_
_entity.id
_entity.type
_entity.pdbx_description
1 polymer ?
#
loop_
_entity_poly.entity_id
_entity_poly.type
_entity_poly.pdbx_seq_one_letter_code
_entity_poly.pdbx_strand_id
1 'polypeptide(L)' 'MEVTIDAAGRLLLPKAVRDALGLTPGTTVDVSVYGAGAQITPGGRTARLQQDEDGRLVAVSATPVTDGDMFALIDAGRR' A
#
# COMPACT_ATOMS: atom_id res chain seq x y z
N MET A 1 5.22 -18.60 0.39
CA MET A 1 6.42 -18.45 -0.45
C MET A 1 7.57 -18.07 0.46
N GLU A 2 8.79 -18.51 0.17
CA GLU A 2 9.96 -18.24 1.01
C GLU A 2 10.99 -17.45 0.21
N VAL A 3 11.72 -16.58 0.89
CA VAL A 3 12.77 -15.73 0.34
C VAL A 3 13.90 -15.62 1.34
N THR A 4 15.13 -15.57 0.86
CA THR A 4 16.33 -15.44 1.70
C THR A 4 16.80 -13.99 1.74
N ILE A 5 17.43 -13.64 2.86
CA ILE A 5 18.14 -12.37 2.99
C ILE A 5 19.50 -12.50 2.29
N ASP A 6 19.88 -11.49 1.49
CA ASP A 6 21.18 -11.46 0.83
C ASP A 6 22.33 -11.08 1.80
N ALA A 7 23.56 -11.14 1.32
CA ALA A 7 24.74 -10.81 2.14
C ALA A 7 24.76 -9.35 2.64
N ALA A 8 23.97 -8.46 2.03
CA ALA A 8 23.83 -7.06 2.44
C ALA A 8 22.67 -6.84 3.42
N GLY A 9 22.00 -7.90 3.88
CA GLY A 9 20.89 -7.81 4.83
C GLY A 9 19.56 -7.40 4.17
N ARG A 10 19.42 -7.52 2.84
CA ARG A 10 18.21 -7.12 2.11
C ARG A 10 17.36 -8.34 1.75
N LEU A 11 16.05 -8.13 1.68
CA LEU A 11 15.09 -9.12 1.17
C LEU A 11 14.58 -8.69 -0.21
N LEU A 12 14.61 -9.62 -1.17
CA LEU A 12 14.03 -9.40 -2.49
C LEU A 12 12.57 -9.86 -2.51
N LEU A 13 11.66 -8.91 -2.65
CA LEU A 13 10.23 -9.20 -2.85
C LEU A 13 10.02 -9.89 -4.21
N PRO A 14 9.37 -11.07 -4.25
CA PRO A 14 9.05 -11.75 -5.50
C PRO A 14 8.18 -10.88 -6.42
N LYS A 15 8.33 -11.06 -7.73
CA LYS A 15 7.60 -10.24 -8.74
C LYS A 15 6.09 -10.23 -8.50
N ALA A 16 5.49 -11.39 -8.24
CA ALA A 16 4.05 -11.49 -8.02
C ALA A 16 3.56 -10.65 -6.83
N VAL A 17 4.36 -10.53 -5.76
CA VAL A 17 4.04 -9.69 -4.60
C VAL A 17 4.20 -8.21 -4.93
N ARG A 18 5.29 -7.84 -5.63
CA ARG A 18 5.50 -6.45 -6.07
C ARG A 18 4.36 -5.98 -6.98
N ASP A 19 3.98 -6.80 -7.95
CA ASP A 19 2.91 -6.49 -8.90
C ASP A 19 1.56 -6.35 -8.16
N ALA A 20 1.25 -7.27 -7.24
CA ALA A 20 0.01 -7.21 -6.44
C ALA A 20 -0.07 -5.98 -5.52
N LEU A 21 1.06 -5.50 -5.02
CA LEU A 21 1.15 -4.30 -4.19
C LEU A 21 1.39 -3.01 -5.01
N GLY A 22 1.48 -3.10 -6.33
CA GLY A 22 1.77 -1.95 -7.20
C GLY A 22 3.13 -1.30 -6.96
N LEU A 23 4.11 -2.06 -6.44
CA LEU A 23 5.45 -1.54 -6.11
C LEU A 23 6.31 -1.47 -7.38
N THR A 24 6.55 -0.24 -7.85
CA THR A 24 7.40 0.05 -9.01
C THR A 24 8.75 0.62 -8.58
N PRO A 25 9.77 0.65 -9.47
CA PRO A 25 11.04 1.29 -9.13
C PRO A 25 10.83 2.76 -8.71
N GLY A 26 11.35 3.12 -7.53
CA GLY A 26 11.19 4.46 -6.95
C GLY A 26 10.02 4.61 -5.98
N THR A 27 9.13 3.62 -5.87
CA THR A 27 8.07 3.61 -4.84
C THR A 27 8.69 3.58 -3.43
N THR A 28 8.32 4.54 -2.58
CA THR A 28 8.58 4.46 -1.14
C THR A 28 7.66 3.43 -0.50
N VAL A 29 8.12 2.71 0.52
CA VAL A 29 7.30 1.78 1.31
C VAL A 29 7.38 2.13 2.78
N ASP A 30 6.25 1.98 3.48
CA ASP A 30 6.23 2.00 4.93
C ASP A 30 6.47 0.59 5.45
N VAL A 31 7.40 0.45 6.39
CA VAL A 31 7.76 -0.82 7.00
C VAL A 31 7.54 -0.72 8.50
N SER A 32 6.73 -1.62 9.05
CA SER A 32 6.41 -1.67 10.49
C SER A 32 6.51 -3.09 11.02
N VAL A 33 6.63 -3.22 12.35
CA VAL A 33 6.53 -4.52 13.02
C VAL A 33 5.06 -4.81 13.32
N TYR A 34 4.59 -5.99 12.95
CA TYR A 34 3.23 -6.45 13.24
C TYR A 34 3.26 -7.91 13.71
N GLY A 35 2.97 -8.10 15.00
CA GLY A 35 3.09 -9.41 15.65
C GLY A 35 4.52 -9.93 15.61
N ALA A 36 4.71 -11.14 15.10
CA ALA A 36 6.02 -11.77 14.94
C ALA A 36 6.67 -11.49 13.57
N GLY A 37 6.14 -10.55 12.78
CA GLY A 37 6.60 -10.28 11.41
C GLY A 37 6.77 -8.80 11.09
N ALA A 38 7.27 -8.54 9.89
CA ALA A 38 7.29 -7.21 9.29
C ALA A 38 6.08 -7.04 8.35
N GLN A 39 5.41 -5.90 8.45
CA GLN A 39 4.38 -5.47 7.51
C GLN A 39 4.98 -4.43 6.56
N ILE A 40 4.80 -4.65 5.27
CA ILE A 40 5.23 -3.73 4.21
C ILE A 40 3.97 -3.22 3.53
N THR A 41 3.83 -1.90 3.46
CA THR A 41 2.73 -1.27 2.75
C THR A 41 3.28 -0.26 1.76
N PRO A 42 2.68 -0.11 0.56
CA PRO A 42 3.03 0.98 -0.34
C PRO A 42 3.00 2.30 0.42
N GLY A 43 4.13 3.01 0.41
CA GLY A 43 4.30 4.30 1.05
C GLY A 43 3.52 5.35 0.28
N GLY A 44 3.23 6.47 0.95
CA GLY A 44 2.34 7.48 0.41
C GLY A 44 0.87 7.29 0.81
N ARG A 45 0.60 6.51 1.86
CA ARG A 45 -0.64 6.66 2.64
C ARG A 45 -0.66 8.04 3.29
N THR A 46 -0.95 9.05 2.48
CA THR A 46 -1.32 10.39 2.96
C THR A 46 -2.72 10.35 3.56
N ALA A 47 -3.52 9.32 3.21
CA ALA A 47 -4.83 9.04 3.78
C ALA A 47 -4.74 8.78 5.29
N ARG A 48 -5.25 9.71 6.09
CA ARG A 48 -5.49 9.52 7.53
C ARG A 48 -6.99 9.56 7.78
N LEU A 49 -7.47 8.82 8.77
CA LEU A 49 -8.85 8.99 9.23
C LEU A 49 -8.92 10.23 10.12
N GLN A 50 -9.87 11.11 9.80
CA GLN A 50 -10.22 12.27 10.60
C GLN A 50 -11.72 12.24 10.87
N GLN A 51 -12.17 12.80 11.99
CA GLN A 51 -13.60 13.06 12.18
C GLN A 51 -13.99 14.33 11.42
N ASP A 52 -15.08 14.24 10.65
CA ASP A 52 -15.75 15.42 10.11
C ASP A 52 -16.51 16.18 11.21
N GLU A 53 -17.14 17.31 10.86
CA GLU A 53 -17.92 18.13 11.78
C GLU A 53 -19.10 17.37 12.43
N ASP A 54 -19.59 16.31 11.77
CA ASP A 54 -20.65 15.44 12.25
C ASP A 54 -20.13 14.21 13.04
N GLY A 55 -18.81 14.09 13.23
CA GLY A 55 -18.16 12.97 13.94
C GLY A 55 -17.98 11.70 13.11
N ARG A 56 -18.22 11.72 11.79
CA ARG A 56 -17.98 10.57 10.91
C ARG A 56 -16.49 10.44 10.60
N LEU A 57 -16.00 9.20 10.54
CA LEU A 57 -14.62 8.94 10.12
C LEU A 57 -14.51 9.07 8.59
N VAL A 58 -13.76 10.07 8.13
CA VAL A 58 -13.46 10.34 6.72
C VAL A 58 -11.97 10.14 6.45
N ALA A 59 -11.64 9.53 5.32
CA ALA A 59 -10.26 9.38 4.88
C ALA A 59 -9.79 10.66 4.18
N VAL A 60 -8.82 11.36 4.77
CA VAL A 60 -8.25 12.61 4.25
C VAL A 60 -6.86 12.34 3.71
N SER A 61 -6.64 12.59 2.42
CA SER A 61 -5.42 12.27 1.70
C SER A 61 -5.00 13.44 0.82
N ALA A 62 -3.69 13.66 0.67
CA ALA A 62 -3.13 14.57 -0.32
C ALA A 62 -2.93 13.89 -1.69
N THR A 63 -3.20 12.59 -1.78
CA THR A 63 -3.10 11.82 -3.03
C THR A 63 -4.30 12.18 -3.91
N PRO A 64 -4.09 12.73 -5.12
CA PRO A 64 -5.18 12.96 -6.05
C PRO A 64 -5.81 11.61 -6.45
N VAL A 65 -7.13 11.52 -6.35
CA VAL A 65 -7.91 10.40 -6.88
C VAL A 65 -8.62 10.90 -8.13
N THR A 66 -8.35 10.26 -9.26
CA THR A 66 -8.91 10.62 -10.56
C THR A 66 -10.08 9.71 -10.94
N ASP A 67 -10.87 10.10 -11.93
CA ASP A 67 -11.93 9.26 -12.48
C ASP A 67 -11.39 7.91 -12.98
N GLY A 68 -10.18 7.89 -13.54
CA GLY A 68 -9.52 6.67 -13.99
C GLY A 68 -9.25 5.68 -12.85
N ASP A 69 -8.84 6.18 -11.68
CA ASP A 69 -8.62 5.35 -10.50
C ASP A 69 -9.93 4.74 -10.00
N MET A 70 -11.02 5.53 -10.02
CA MET A 70 -12.35 5.07 -9.62
C MET A 70 -12.90 4.00 -10.56
N PHE A 71 -12.75 4.17 -11.87
CA PHE A 71 -13.19 3.15 -12.83
C PHE A 71 -12.44 1.83 -12.66
N ALA A 72 -11.12 1.88 -12.46
CA ALA A 72 -10.32 0.68 -12.24
C ALA A 72 -10.76 -0.09 -10.99
N LEU A 73 -11.08 0.60 -9.90
CA LEU A 73 -11.58 -0.02 -8.66
C LEU A 73 -12.96 -0.66 -8.83
N ILE A 74 -13.89 0.02 -9.51
CA ILE A 74 -15.24 -0.51 -9.76
C ILE A 74 -15.16 -1.78 -10.61
N ASP A 75 -14.35 -1.77 -11.67
CA ASP A 75 -14.22 -2.94 -12.55
C ASP A 75 -13.53 -4.12 -11.86
N ALA A 76 -12.59 -3.86 -10.95
CA ALA A 76 -11.99 -4.92 -10.14
C ALA A 76 -13.01 -5.65 -9.25
N GLY A 77 -14.02 -4.95 -8.73
CA GLY A 77 -15.08 -5.53 -7.89
C GLY A 77 -16.21 -6.26 -8.64
N ARG A 78 -16.19 -6.26 -9.98
CA ARG A 78 -17.20 -6.92 -10.83
C ARG A 78 -16.81 -8.34 -11.27
N ARG A 79 -15.67 -8.87 -10.80
CA ARG A 79 -15.22 -10.25 -11.02
C ARG A 79 -15.60 -11.14 -9.85
#